data_AF-A1IW24-F1
#
_entry.id   AF-A1IW24-F1
#
_cell.length_a   1.000
_cell.length_b   1.000
_cell.length_c   1.000
_cell.angle_alpha   90.00
_cell.angle_beta   90.00
_cell.angle_gamma   90.00
#
_symmetry.space_group_name_H-M   'P 1'
#
loop_
_entity.id
_entity.type
_entity.pdbx_description
1 polymer ?
#
loop_
_entity_poly.entity_id
_entity_poly.type
_entity_poly.pdbx_seq_one_letter_code
_entity_poly.pdbx_strand_id
1 'polypeptide(L)'
;LENRHTKRCGYPGFDLFCDGQNQTAVEPPNSGKFTIQAIDYETQNLWINDPEYCLPKRLLKLNLSGSPFTGVFYQDFTLFNCTFDYRRYGLDPIACLSGKNYTVFASSHKRAISFLASECNLIATVAVPVQWTFLEPVLSSDLSGDLQLRWAAPLCRRCESRGRRCGLKSNSSTEIECSNVNRHGLHRGVRYALIVGAGVPAILCIVGLLFYICGRVKRFGRQRHTM
;
A
#
# COMPACT_ATOMS: atom_id res chain seq x y z
N LEU A 1 -20.06 27.61 20.59
CA LEU A 1 -20.33 26.18 20.91
C LEU A 1 -20.12 25.39 19.63
N GLU A 2 -18.95 24.77 19.57
CA GLU A 2 -18.28 24.24 18.38
C GLU A 2 -18.80 22.84 18.03
N ASN A 3 -19.60 22.72 16.97
CA ASN A 3 -19.96 21.45 16.36
C ASN A 3 -19.11 21.26 15.09
N ARG A 4 -17.83 20.91 15.27
CA ARG A 4 -16.99 20.44 14.17
C ARG A 4 -17.42 19.01 13.85
N HIS A 5 -18.47 18.86 13.05
CA HIS A 5 -18.86 17.59 12.44
C HIS A 5 -17.61 17.00 11.77
N THR A 6 -17.06 15.93 12.35
CA THR A 6 -16.08 15.08 11.68
C THR A 6 -16.74 14.57 10.42
N LYS A 7 -16.34 15.11 9.27
CA LYS A 7 -16.78 14.59 7.97
C LYS A 7 -16.20 13.18 7.87
N ARG A 8 -17.04 12.18 8.15
CA ARG A 8 -16.74 10.79 7.78
C ARG A 8 -16.45 10.80 6.29
N CYS A 9 -15.28 10.30 5.94
CA CYS A 9 -14.85 10.26 4.55
C CYS A 9 -14.35 8.86 4.23
N GLY A 10 -14.47 8.45 2.98
CA GLY A 10 -14.20 7.07 2.61
C GLY A 10 -15.39 6.18 2.93
N TYR A 11 -15.10 4.93 3.25
CA TYR A 11 -16.05 3.86 3.14
C TYR A 11 -16.99 3.70 4.34
N PRO A 12 -18.29 3.46 4.10
CA PRO A 12 -19.23 3.17 5.17
C PRO A 12 -18.86 1.90 5.95
N GLY A 13 -18.82 1.98 7.29
CA GLY A 13 -18.56 0.83 8.18
C GLY A 13 -17.20 0.82 8.88
N PHE A 14 -16.32 1.77 8.57
CA PHE A 14 -15.12 2.08 9.35
C PHE A 14 -15.23 3.51 9.86
N ASP A 15 -14.74 3.75 11.08
CA ASP A 15 -14.55 5.12 11.60
C ASP A 15 -13.33 5.74 10.89
N LEU A 16 -13.54 6.14 9.64
CA LEU A 16 -12.56 6.82 8.82
C LEU A 16 -12.68 8.32 9.01
N PHE A 17 -11.55 8.92 9.36
CA PHE A 17 -11.44 10.35 9.59
C PHE A 17 -10.68 10.98 8.43
N CYS A 18 -11.27 11.98 7.79
CA CYS A 18 -10.49 12.89 6.96
C CYS A 18 -10.01 14.04 7.82
N ASP A 19 -8.70 14.26 7.82
CA ASP A 19 -8.19 15.54 8.26
C ASP A 19 -8.47 16.63 7.20
N GLY A 20 -8.18 17.88 7.56
CA GLY A 20 -8.31 19.02 6.64
C GLY A 20 -7.34 18.99 5.45
N GLN A 21 -6.49 17.95 5.32
CA GLN A 21 -5.49 17.76 4.28
C GLN A 21 -5.85 16.58 3.35
N ASN A 22 -7.09 16.06 3.41
CA ASN A 22 -7.56 14.87 2.67
C ASN A 22 -6.83 13.57 3.02
N GLN A 23 -6.10 13.50 4.14
CA GLN A 23 -5.53 12.25 4.60
C GLN A 23 -6.62 11.44 5.31
N THR A 24 -6.80 10.20 4.87
CA THR A 24 -7.72 9.26 5.52
C THR A 24 -6.98 8.57 6.66
N ALA A 25 -7.61 8.49 7.82
CA ALA A 25 -7.03 7.88 9.00
C ALA A 25 -8.00 6.90 9.66
N VAL A 26 -7.43 5.96 10.42
CA VAL A 26 -8.16 4.98 11.22
C VAL A 26 -7.63 5.01 12.65
N GLU A 27 -8.50 4.76 13.63
CA GLU A 27 -8.14 4.80 15.05
C GLU A 27 -8.62 3.52 15.75
N PRO A 28 -7.81 2.44 15.75
CA PRO A 28 -8.11 1.26 16.55
C PRO A 28 -8.20 1.64 18.04
N PRO A 29 -9.18 1.12 18.80
CA PRO A 29 -9.50 1.60 20.16
C PRO A 29 -8.31 1.63 21.13
N ASN A 30 -7.39 0.67 20.97
CA ASN A 30 -6.26 0.47 21.89
C ASN A 30 -4.91 0.91 21.30
N SER A 31 -4.90 1.47 20.08
CA SER A 31 -3.66 1.84 19.39
C SER A 31 -3.62 3.30 18.94
N GLY A 32 -4.72 4.04 19.05
CA GLY A 32 -4.79 5.43 18.60
C GLY A 32 -4.74 5.56 17.06
N LYS A 33 -4.60 6.79 16.58
CA LYS A 33 -4.68 7.12 15.14
C LYS A 33 -3.50 6.56 14.31
N PHE A 34 -3.82 6.09 13.10
CA PHE A 34 -2.90 5.72 12.03
C PHE A 34 -3.34 6.37 10.70
N THR A 35 -2.37 6.68 9.84
CA THR A 35 -2.63 7.15 8.47
C THR A 35 -2.89 5.95 7.57
N ILE A 36 -3.87 6.07 6.68
CA ILE A 36 -4.14 5.04 5.67
C ILE A 36 -3.39 5.40 4.40
N GLN A 37 -2.52 4.50 3.96
CA GLN A 37 -1.73 4.64 2.75
C GLN A 37 -2.47 4.11 1.53
N ALA A 38 -3.19 3.00 1.69
CA ALA A 38 -4.00 2.41 0.64
C ALA A 38 -5.17 1.59 1.20
N ILE A 39 -6.24 1.45 0.41
CA ILE A 39 -7.39 0.60 0.71
C ILE A 39 -7.78 -0.16 -0.56
N ASP A 40 -7.87 -1.48 -0.46
CA ASP A 40 -8.42 -2.36 -1.48
C ASP A 40 -9.70 -3.00 -0.96
N TYR A 41 -10.85 -2.54 -1.48
CA TYR A 41 -12.17 -3.02 -1.10
C TYR A 41 -12.54 -4.39 -1.72
N GLU A 42 -11.88 -4.78 -2.81
CA GLU A 42 -12.10 -6.07 -3.45
C GLU A 42 -11.45 -7.20 -2.64
N THR A 43 -10.22 -6.98 -2.17
CA THR A 43 -9.52 -7.93 -1.30
C THR A 43 -9.77 -7.70 0.19
N GLN A 44 -10.42 -6.59 0.55
CA GLN A 44 -10.69 -6.15 1.92
C GLN A 44 -9.42 -5.94 2.75
N ASN A 45 -8.41 -5.32 2.12
CA ASN A 45 -7.13 -5.01 2.73
C ASN A 45 -6.90 -3.50 2.84
N LEU A 46 -6.24 -3.06 3.90
CA LEU A 46 -5.78 -1.69 4.06
C LEU A 46 -4.32 -1.69 4.52
N TRP A 47 -3.62 -0.64 4.15
CA TRP A 47 -2.24 -0.39 4.53
C TRP A 47 -2.20 0.85 5.39
N ILE A 48 -1.64 0.73 6.59
CA ILE A 48 -1.53 1.84 7.55
C ILE A 48 -0.09 2.10 7.95
N ASN A 49 0.19 3.36 8.27
CA ASN A 49 1.46 3.80 8.83
C ASN A 49 1.24 4.80 9.97
N ASP A 50 2.32 5.12 10.67
CA ASP A 50 2.33 6.08 11.76
C ASP A 50 2.34 7.52 11.21
N PRO A 51 1.38 8.39 11.59
CA PRO A 51 1.42 9.81 11.23
C PRO A 51 2.69 10.54 11.68
N GLU A 52 3.35 10.05 12.74
CA GLU A 52 4.59 10.62 13.27
C GLU A 52 5.86 10.01 12.64
N TYR A 53 5.72 9.18 11.61
CA TYR A 53 6.83 8.54 10.89
C TYR A 53 7.73 7.65 11.78
N CYS A 54 7.20 7.10 12.87
CA CYS A 54 7.90 6.15 13.74
C CYS A 54 7.03 4.93 14.10
N LEU A 55 6.62 4.20 13.06
CA LEU A 55 5.87 2.95 13.18
C LEU A 55 6.47 1.93 14.15
N PRO A 56 7.81 1.71 14.22
CA PRO A 56 8.42 0.78 15.17
C PRO A 56 8.08 1.09 16.64
N LYS A 57 7.95 2.38 17.00
CA LYS A 57 7.53 2.80 18.34
C LYS A 57 6.08 2.43 18.62
N ARG A 58 5.22 2.51 17.60
CA ARG A 58 3.79 2.16 17.68
C ARG A 58 3.61 0.65 17.80
N LEU A 59 4.44 -0.14 17.09
CA LEU A 59 4.41 -1.60 17.13
C LEU A 59 4.58 -2.18 18.55
N LEU A 60 5.38 -1.53 19.41
CA LEU A 60 5.56 -1.93 20.81
C LEU A 60 4.27 -1.89 21.64
N LYS A 61 3.24 -1.18 21.18
CA LYS A 61 1.96 -1.00 21.87
C LYS A 61 0.76 -1.31 20.96
N LEU A 62 1.00 -1.89 19.79
CA LEU A 62 -0.05 -2.15 18.82
C LEU A 62 -1.00 -3.20 19.38
N ASN A 63 -2.28 -2.82 19.47
CA ASN A 63 -3.36 -3.69 19.88
C ASN A 63 -4.60 -3.44 19.00
N LEU A 64 -4.86 -4.39 18.12
CA LEU A 64 -6.00 -4.36 17.19
C LEU A 64 -7.28 -4.96 17.80
N SER A 65 -7.23 -5.45 19.04
CA SER A 65 -8.39 -6.04 19.72
C SER A 65 -9.52 -5.03 19.85
N GLY A 66 -10.74 -5.47 19.54
CA GLY A 66 -11.93 -4.60 19.53
C GLY A 66 -12.07 -3.74 18.26
N SER A 67 -11.11 -3.78 17.34
CA SER A 67 -11.24 -3.21 15.99
C SER A 67 -11.73 -4.27 14.99
N PRO A 68 -12.32 -3.88 13.84
CA PRO A 68 -12.68 -4.82 12.78
C PRO A 68 -11.45 -5.32 11.97
N PHE A 69 -10.24 -4.90 12.34
CA PHE A 69 -9.01 -5.16 11.61
C PHE A 69 -8.20 -6.30 12.23
N THR A 70 -7.59 -7.11 11.36
CA THR A 70 -6.69 -8.19 11.73
C THR A 70 -5.52 -8.24 10.75
N GLY A 71 -4.34 -8.63 11.20
CA GLY A 71 -3.22 -8.87 10.30
C GLY A 71 -3.51 -10.06 9.38
N VAL A 72 -3.12 -9.95 8.11
CA VAL A 72 -3.22 -11.09 7.17
C VAL A 72 -2.17 -12.14 7.51
N PHE A 73 -0.95 -11.67 7.76
CA PHE A 73 0.20 -12.46 8.15
C PHE A 73 0.91 -11.77 9.30
N TYR A 74 1.53 -12.57 10.17
CA TYR A 74 2.30 -12.08 11.30
C TYR A 74 3.72 -12.62 11.23
N GLN A 75 4.68 -11.77 11.56
CA GLN A 75 6.06 -12.17 11.75
C GLN A 75 6.61 -11.55 13.03
N ASP A 76 7.25 -12.38 13.85
CA ASP A 76 7.86 -11.92 15.09
C ASP A 76 9.21 -11.26 14.80
N PHE A 77 9.35 -10.03 15.28
CA PHE A 77 10.60 -9.30 15.29
C PHE A 77 11.04 -9.05 16.72
N THR A 78 12.30 -9.36 17.01
CA THR A 78 12.93 -9.04 18.29
C THR A 78 13.76 -7.77 18.13
N LEU A 79 13.50 -6.79 18.99
CA LEU A 79 14.16 -5.50 19.00
C LEU A 79 15.22 -5.46 20.10
N PHE A 80 16.39 -4.92 19.77
CA PHE A 80 17.53 -4.79 20.67
C PHE A 80 18.05 -3.36 20.69
N ASN A 81 18.49 -2.91 21.86
CA ASN A 81 19.18 -1.64 22.08
C ASN A 81 20.68 -1.91 22.27
N CYS A 82 21.49 -1.45 21.33
CA CYS A 82 22.92 -1.66 21.28
C CYS A 82 23.67 -0.34 21.52
N THR A 83 24.79 -0.39 22.23
CA THR A 83 25.70 0.78 22.34
C THR A 83 26.51 0.99 21.05
N PHE A 84 26.80 -0.09 20.33
CA PHE A 84 27.52 -0.08 19.07
C PHE A 84 26.58 -0.13 17.87
N ASP A 85 27.03 0.47 16.77
CA ASP A 85 26.36 0.46 15.49
C ASP A 85 26.88 -0.71 14.62
N TYR A 86 25.98 -1.64 14.33
CA TYR A 86 26.26 -2.87 13.60
C TYR A 86 25.96 -2.80 12.10
N ARG A 87 25.76 -1.61 11.50
CA ARG A 87 25.55 -1.44 10.04
C ARG A 87 26.59 -2.14 9.17
N ARG A 88 27.85 -2.20 9.62
CA ARG A 88 28.93 -2.90 8.89
C ARG A 88 28.69 -4.40 8.70
N TYR A 89 27.80 -4.99 9.49
CA TYR A 89 27.39 -6.39 9.42
C TYR A 89 26.07 -6.58 8.64
N GLY A 90 25.59 -5.54 7.95
CA GLY A 90 24.33 -5.59 7.20
C GLY A 90 23.09 -5.52 8.08
N LEU A 91 23.20 -4.94 9.29
CA LEU A 91 22.03 -4.65 10.12
C LEU A 91 21.49 -3.24 9.85
N ASP A 92 20.19 -3.14 9.71
CA ASP A 92 19.48 -1.90 9.42
C ASP A 92 18.98 -1.28 10.74
N PRO A 93 19.47 -0.08 11.10
CA PRO A 93 19.09 0.56 12.34
C PRO A 93 17.68 1.15 12.25
N ILE A 94 16.92 1.02 13.32
CA ILE A 94 15.65 1.71 13.50
C ILE A 94 15.95 3.14 13.93
N ALA A 95 16.06 4.04 12.94
CA ALA A 95 16.49 5.42 13.16
C ALA A 95 15.63 6.17 14.19
N CYS A 96 14.30 6.02 14.13
CA CYS A 96 13.38 6.77 15.00
C CYS A 96 13.33 6.26 16.46
N LEU A 97 13.90 5.09 16.73
CA LEU A 97 14.11 4.56 18.08
C LEU A 97 15.57 4.66 18.54
N SER A 98 16.49 5.07 17.65
CA SER A 98 17.92 5.20 17.95
C SER A 98 18.24 6.59 18.49
N GLY A 99 19.37 6.70 19.20
CA GLY A 99 19.85 7.96 19.76
C GLY A 99 21.30 8.24 19.41
N LYS A 100 21.90 9.22 20.10
CA LYS A 100 23.30 9.60 19.86
C LYS A 100 24.30 8.52 20.30
N ASN A 101 24.01 7.82 21.38
CA ASN A 101 24.93 6.87 22.03
C ASN A 101 24.42 5.42 21.98
N TYR A 102 23.36 5.18 21.21
CA TYR A 102 22.77 3.85 21.10
C TYR A 102 22.01 3.69 19.79
N THR A 103 21.97 2.48 19.30
CA THR A 103 21.33 2.10 18.03
C THR A 103 20.39 0.93 18.27
N VAL A 104 19.17 1.04 17.74
CA VAL A 104 18.16 0.00 17.87
C VAL A 104 18.12 -0.82 16.60
N PHE A 105 18.11 -2.14 16.73
CA PHE A 105 18.00 -3.07 15.60
C PHE A 105 16.81 -4.01 15.82
N ALA A 106 16.14 -4.40 14.74
CA ALA A 106 15.17 -5.48 14.76
C ALA A 106 15.61 -6.62 13.84
N SER A 107 15.33 -7.85 14.26
CA SER A 107 15.57 -9.05 13.46
C SER A 107 14.51 -10.11 13.73
N SER A 108 14.19 -10.91 12.71
CA SER A 108 13.43 -12.15 12.84
C SER A 108 14.30 -13.39 12.61
N HIS A 109 15.58 -13.20 12.25
CA HIS A 109 16.51 -14.27 11.95
C HIS A 109 17.24 -14.79 13.20
N LYS A 110 17.07 -16.08 13.51
CA LYS A 110 17.57 -16.71 14.75
C LYS A 110 19.04 -16.44 15.07
N ARG A 111 19.94 -16.50 14.07
CA ARG A 111 21.38 -16.25 14.31
C ARG A 111 21.67 -14.79 14.65
N ALA A 112 20.96 -13.85 14.03
CA ALA A 112 21.14 -12.43 14.31
C ALA A 112 20.56 -12.08 15.67
N ILE A 113 19.41 -12.64 16.03
CA ILE A 113 18.83 -12.54 17.37
C ILE A 113 19.81 -13.07 18.42
N SER A 114 20.41 -14.25 18.20
CA SER A 114 21.39 -14.81 19.15
C SER A 114 22.63 -13.94 19.31
N PHE A 115 23.13 -13.34 18.22
CA PHE A 115 24.25 -12.41 18.26
C PHE A 115 23.89 -11.10 18.98
N LEU A 116 22.76 -10.50 18.64
CA LEU A 116 22.31 -9.26 19.30
C LEU A 116 21.99 -9.49 20.77
N ALA A 117 21.48 -10.66 21.15
CA ALA A 117 21.23 -10.99 22.55
C ALA A 117 22.51 -11.12 23.41
N SER A 118 23.68 -11.39 22.81
CA SER A 118 24.95 -11.41 23.54
C SER A 118 25.59 -10.01 23.66
N GLU A 119 25.31 -9.12 22.71
CA GLU A 119 25.97 -7.81 22.62
C GLU A 119 25.08 -6.63 23.07
N CYS A 120 23.76 -6.81 23.12
CA CYS A 120 22.79 -5.74 23.24
C CYS A 120 21.68 -6.07 24.25
N ASN A 121 20.98 -5.04 24.71
CA ASN A 121 19.85 -5.21 25.62
C ASN A 121 18.56 -5.51 24.85
N LEU A 122 17.86 -6.57 25.23
CA LEU A 122 16.53 -6.88 24.70
C LEU A 122 15.53 -5.77 25.05
N ILE A 123 14.79 -5.28 24.05
CA ILE A 123 13.68 -4.35 24.24
C ILE A 123 12.36 -5.11 24.34
N ALA A 124 12.02 -5.84 23.27
CA ALA A 124 10.77 -6.59 23.16
C ALA A 124 10.83 -7.56 21.97
N THR A 125 9.92 -8.53 21.95
CA THR A 125 9.55 -9.26 20.73
C THR A 125 8.10 -8.92 20.39
N VAL A 126 7.86 -8.48 19.15
CA VAL A 126 6.54 -8.03 18.69
C VAL A 126 6.11 -8.80 17.44
N ALA A 127 4.85 -9.24 17.43
CA ALA A 127 4.23 -9.84 16.26
C ALA A 127 3.75 -8.73 15.31
N VAL A 128 4.44 -8.56 14.19
CA VAL A 128 4.19 -7.47 13.23
C VAL A 128 3.26 -7.96 12.12
N PRO A 129 2.13 -7.25 11.84
CA PRO A 129 1.34 -7.50 10.64
C PRO A 129 2.12 -7.11 9.38
N VAL A 130 2.58 -8.10 8.62
CA VAL A 130 3.42 -7.90 7.42
C VAL A 130 2.63 -8.07 6.13
N GLN A 131 3.04 -7.38 5.07
CA GLN A 131 2.38 -7.43 3.76
C GLN A 131 2.46 -8.82 3.11
N TRP A 132 3.59 -9.48 3.30
CA TRP A 132 3.83 -10.84 2.84
C TRP A 132 4.51 -11.59 3.98
N THR A 133 4.19 -12.87 4.17
CA THR A 133 5.14 -13.73 4.88
C THR A 133 6.42 -13.72 4.07
N PHE A 134 7.48 -13.09 4.58
CA PHE A 134 8.80 -13.38 4.04
C PHE A 134 8.97 -14.90 4.20
N LEU A 135 9.09 -15.64 3.09
CA LEU A 135 9.31 -17.09 3.13
C LEU A 135 10.55 -17.43 3.97
N GLU A 136 11.45 -16.47 4.16
CA GLU A 136 12.69 -16.55 4.91
C GLU A 136 12.71 -15.50 6.04
N PRO A 137 13.19 -15.85 7.24
CA PRO A 137 13.48 -14.89 8.30
C PRO A 137 14.40 -13.76 7.82
N VAL A 138 14.11 -12.53 8.24
CA VAL A 138 14.84 -11.34 7.78
C VAL A 138 16.01 -11.07 8.72
N LEU A 139 17.21 -10.93 8.14
CA LEU A 139 18.43 -10.63 8.90
C LEU A 139 18.28 -9.36 9.73
N SER A 140 17.76 -8.30 9.12
CA SER A 140 17.46 -7.04 9.79
C SER A 140 16.33 -6.27 9.10
N SER A 141 15.58 -5.48 9.84
CA SER A 141 14.57 -4.58 9.31
C SER A 141 14.47 -3.32 10.17
N ASP A 142 14.24 -2.18 9.54
CA ASP A 142 13.95 -0.92 10.21
C ASP A 142 12.47 -0.80 10.64
N LEU A 143 11.63 -1.76 10.23
CA LEU A 143 10.19 -1.84 10.51
C LEU A 143 9.41 -0.57 10.13
N SER A 144 9.86 0.15 9.09
CA SER A 144 9.21 1.39 8.61
C SER A 144 8.07 1.15 7.60
N GLY A 145 8.01 -0.05 7.02
CA GLY A 145 7.02 -0.42 6.01
C GLY A 145 5.58 -0.51 6.53
N ASP A 146 4.62 -0.26 5.65
CA ASP A 146 3.19 -0.22 6.00
C ASP A 146 2.68 -1.56 6.55
N LEU A 147 1.80 -1.47 7.56
CA LEU A 147 1.13 -2.66 8.10
C LEU A 147 -0.05 -3.02 7.21
N GLN A 148 -0.06 -4.25 6.70
CA GLN A 148 -1.22 -4.78 5.98
C GLN A 148 -2.22 -5.40 6.95
N LEU A 149 -3.39 -4.78 7.01
CA LEU A 149 -4.52 -5.29 7.76
C LEU A 149 -5.65 -5.69 6.82
N ARG A 150 -6.47 -6.63 7.27
CA ARG A 150 -7.69 -7.09 6.61
C ARG A 150 -8.87 -6.88 7.53
N TRP A 151 -10.04 -6.65 6.94
CA TRP A 151 -11.30 -6.63 7.68
C TRP A 151 -12.28 -7.66 7.14
N ALA A 152 -13.14 -8.18 8.00
CA ALA A 152 -14.20 -9.11 7.59
C ALA A 152 -15.52 -8.37 7.29
N ALA A 153 -15.90 -7.41 8.13
CA ALA A 153 -17.15 -6.65 7.99
C ALA A 153 -16.86 -5.14 7.92
N PRO A 154 -17.59 -4.38 7.08
CA PRO A 154 -18.58 -4.84 6.08
C PRO A 154 -17.97 -5.62 4.89
N LEU A 155 -18.67 -6.69 4.46
CA LEU A 155 -18.34 -7.53 3.29
C LEU A 155 -18.70 -6.86 1.95
N CYS A 156 -17.76 -6.14 1.39
CA CYS A 156 -18.01 -5.42 0.14
C CYS A 156 -17.35 -6.01 -1.10
N ARG A 157 -16.53 -7.04 -0.93
CA ARG A 157 -15.91 -7.79 -2.02
C ARG A 157 -16.90 -8.14 -3.14
N ARG A 158 -18.15 -8.50 -2.81
CA ARG A 158 -19.18 -8.86 -3.79
C ARG A 158 -19.70 -7.66 -4.61
N CYS A 159 -19.76 -6.47 -4.02
CA CYS A 159 -20.17 -5.26 -4.76
C CYS A 159 -19.05 -4.84 -5.72
N GLU A 160 -17.83 -4.73 -5.20
CA GLU A 160 -16.67 -4.18 -5.92
C GLU A 160 -16.20 -5.11 -7.05
N SER A 161 -16.20 -6.43 -6.85
CA SER A 161 -15.94 -7.41 -7.94
C SER A 161 -16.94 -7.33 -9.11
N ARG A 162 -18.13 -6.76 -8.87
CA ARG A 162 -19.14 -6.49 -9.91
C ARG A 162 -19.06 -5.07 -10.47
N GLY A 163 -18.03 -4.29 -10.09
CA GLY A 163 -17.86 -2.89 -10.46
C GLY A 163 -18.95 -1.97 -9.89
N ARG A 164 -19.62 -2.39 -8.80
CA ARG A 164 -20.64 -1.61 -8.09
C ARG A 164 -20.03 -0.98 -6.85
N ARG A 165 -20.53 0.21 -6.48
CA ARG A 165 -20.10 0.91 -5.27
C ARG A 165 -20.83 0.32 -4.08
N CYS A 166 -20.07 -0.10 -3.08
CA CYS A 166 -20.64 -0.49 -1.81
C CYS A 166 -21.04 0.72 -0.95
N GLY A 167 -22.12 0.59 -0.20
CA GLY A 167 -22.47 1.52 0.87
C GLY A 167 -23.28 0.84 1.96
N LEU A 168 -23.53 1.56 3.07
CA LEU A 168 -24.49 1.11 4.06
C LEU A 168 -25.91 1.43 3.59
N LYS A 169 -26.84 0.52 3.84
CA LYS A 169 -28.27 0.69 3.55
C LYS A 169 -28.90 1.85 4.34
N SER A 170 -28.42 2.06 5.57
CA SER A 170 -28.76 3.22 6.40
C SER A 170 -27.61 3.55 7.36
N ASN A 171 -27.54 4.81 7.81
CA ASN A 171 -26.50 5.27 8.74
C ASN A 171 -26.48 4.52 10.09
N SER A 172 -27.57 3.83 10.44
CA SER A 172 -27.74 3.07 11.69
C SER A 172 -27.65 1.55 11.50
N SER A 173 -27.57 1.06 10.25
CA SER A 173 -27.45 -0.36 9.95
C SER A 173 -26.01 -0.72 9.57
N THR A 174 -25.60 -1.95 9.86
CA THR A 174 -24.40 -2.57 9.30
C THR A 174 -24.70 -3.31 7.99
N GLU A 175 -25.95 -3.24 7.51
CA GLU A 175 -26.38 -3.85 6.26
C GLU A 175 -25.78 -3.12 5.06
N ILE A 176 -25.28 -3.90 4.11
CA ILE A 176 -24.58 -3.42 2.93
C ILE A 176 -25.53 -3.39 1.74
N GLU A 177 -25.47 -2.31 0.98
CA GLU A 177 -26.16 -2.15 -0.29
C GLU A 177 -25.15 -1.89 -1.42
N CYS A 178 -25.32 -2.58 -2.55
CA CYS A 178 -24.52 -2.34 -3.75
C CYS A 178 -25.26 -1.39 -4.68
N SER A 179 -24.70 -0.21 -4.91
CA SER A 179 -25.21 0.77 -5.87
C SER A 179 -24.49 0.64 -7.22
N ASN A 180 -25.22 0.78 -8.32
CA ASN A 180 -24.59 0.83 -9.64
C ASN A 180 -23.74 2.11 -9.71
N VAL A 181 -22.46 1.97 -10.05
CA VAL A 181 -21.66 3.13 -10.43
C VAL A 181 -22.11 3.48 -11.84
N ASN A 182 -22.71 4.65 -12.01
CA ASN A 182 -22.81 5.26 -13.34
C ASN A 182 -21.39 5.55 -13.79
N ARG A 183 -20.74 4.56 -14.40
CA ARG A 183 -19.52 4.81 -15.15
C ARG A 183 -19.96 5.75 -16.26
N HIS A 184 -19.63 7.02 -16.13
CA HIS A 184 -19.50 7.91 -17.27
C HIS A 184 -18.34 7.37 -18.11
N GLY A 185 -18.55 6.22 -18.75
CA GLY A 185 -17.75 5.85 -19.89
C GLY A 185 -17.82 7.02 -20.86
N LEU A 186 -16.68 7.38 -21.45
CA LEU A 186 -16.59 8.42 -22.47
C LEU A 186 -17.83 8.36 -23.35
N HIS A 187 -18.60 9.46 -23.40
CA HIS A 187 -19.83 9.55 -24.19
C HIS A 187 -19.53 8.97 -25.58
N ARG A 188 -20.44 8.16 -26.14
CA ARG A 188 -20.20 7.41 -27.39
C ARG A 188 -19.52 8.28 -28.46
N GLY A 189 -19.91 9.55 -28.56
CA GLY A 189 -19.30 10.56 -29.45
C GLY A 189 -17.81 10.85 -29.21
N VAL A 190 -17.33 10.90 -27.96
CA VAL A 190 -15.90 11.14 -27.65
C VAL A 190 -15.04 9.91 -28.00
N ARG A 191 -15.58 8.70 -27.86
CA ARG A 191 -14.88 7.48 -28.33
C ARG A 191 -14.71 7.49 -29.84
N TYR A 192 -15.77 7.84 -30.58
CA TYR A 192 -15.69 7.97 -32.03
C TYR A 192 -14.76 9.13 -32.45
N ALA A 193 -14.78 10.26 -31.74
CA ALA A 193 -13.90 11.38 -32.02
C ALA A 193 -12.40 11.03 -31.82
N LEU A 194 -12.06 10.23 -30.81
CA LEU A 194 -10.68 9.77 -30.61
C LEU A 194 -10.23 8.77 -31.68
N ILE A 195 -11.11 7.86 -32.10
CA ILE A 195 -10.81 6.88 -33.15
C ILE A 195 -10.64 7.57 -34.52
N VAL A 196 -11.56 8.47 -34.88
CA VAL A 196 -11.50 9.20 -36.16
C VAL A 196 -10.42 10.28 -36.15
N GLY A 197 -10.25 11.00 -35.04
CA GLY A 197 -9.34 12.13 -34.94
C GLY A 197 -7.87 11.75 -34.75
N ALA A 198 -7.56 10.65 -34.06
CA ALA A 198 -6.18 10.24 -33.79
C ALA A 198 -5.82 8.88 -34.39
N GLY A 199 -6.76 7.93 -34.40
CA GLY A 199 -6.51 6.57 -34.90
C GLY A 199 -6.29 6.50 -36.41
N VAL A 200 -7.24 7.03 -37.19
CA VAL A 200 -7.16 6.97 -38.67
C VAL A 200 -5.94 7.72 -39.23
N PRO A 201 -5.61 8.94 -38.78
CA PRO A 201 -4.41 9.64 -39.26
C PRO A 201 -3.11 8.90 -38.90
N ALA A 202 -3.00 8.35 -37.69
CA ALA A 202 -1.83 7.60 -37.27
C ALA A 202 -1.61 6.35 -38.14
N ILE A 203 -2.68 5.60 -38.43
CA ILE A 203 -2.61 4.41 -39.28
C ILE A 203 -2.17 4.78 -40.71
N LEU A 204 -2.72 5.86 -41.28
CA LEU A 204 -2.31 6.34 -42.61
C LEU A 204 -0.84 6.77 -42.64
N CYS A 205 -0.35 7.45 -41.61
CA CYS A 205 1.07 7.80 -41.48
C CYS A 205 1.97 6.56 -41.43
N ILE A 206 1.59 5.54 -40.66
CA ILE A 206 2.36 4.29 -40.54
C ILE A 206 2.41 3.56 -41.89
N VAL A 207 1.28 3.44 -42.58
CA VAL A 207 1.21 2.80 -43.90
C VAL A 207 2.07 3.57 -44.91
N GLY A 208 2.01 4.91 -44.92
CA GLY A 208 2.86 5.74 -45.77
C GLY A 208 4.35 5.55 -45.52
N LEU A 209 4.77 5.48 -44.25
CA LEU A 209 6.16 5.22 -43.88
C LEU A 209 6.62 3.83 -44.33
N LEU A 210 5.77 2.80 -44.19
CA LEU A 210 6.08 1.45 -44.65
C LEU A 210 6.27 1.41 -46.18
N PHE A 211 5.41 2.08 -46.95
CA PHE A 211 5.57 2.17 -48.40
C PHE A 211 6.83 2.94 -48.80
N TYR A 212 7.16 4.03 -48.09
CA TYR A 212 8.39 4.79 -48.32
C TYR A 212 9.64 3.95 -48.08
N ILE A 213 9.70 3.21 -46.95
CA ILE A 213 10.81 2.32 -46.61
C ILE A 213 10.92 1.19 -47.64
N CYS A 214 9.81 0.53 -47.99
CA CYS A 214 9.81 -0.53 -49.00
C CYS A 214 10.27 -0.03 -50.37
N GLY A 215 9.88 1.19 -50.77
CA GLY A 215 10.32 1.83 -52.00
C GLY A 215 11.83 2.14 -51.98
N ARG A 216 12.35 2.64 -50.85
CA ARG A 216 13.78 2.89 -50.65
C ARG A 216 14.60 1.60 -50.73
N VAL A 217 14.15 0.52 -50.08
CA VAL A 217 14.83 -0.79 -50.10
C VAL A 217 14.86 -1.36 -51.52
N LYS A 218 13.76 -1.28 -52.29
CA LYS A 218 13.74 -1.70 -53.71
C LYS A 218 14.70 -0.87 -54.57
N ARG A 219 14.85 0.43 -54.29
CA ARG A 219 15.75 1.33 -55.02
C ARG A 219 17.23 1.03 -54.72
N PHE A 220 17.56 0.74 -53.45
CA PHE A 220 18.89 0.28 -53.03
C PHE A 220 19.24 -1.12 -53.57
N GLY A 221 18.27 -2.03 -53.65
CA GLY A 221 18.45 -3.35 -54.29
C GLY A 221 18.76 -3.26 -55.78
N ARG A 222 18.16 -2.31 -56.51
CA ARG A 222 18.45 -2.08 -57.94
C ARG A 222 19.83 -1.46 -58.20
N GLN A 223 20.35 -0.62 -57.29
CA GLN A 223 21.70 -0.04 -57.44
C GLN A 223 22.84 -1.04 -57.19
N ARG A 224 22.59 -2.16 -56.48
CA ARG A 224 23.60 -3.23 -56.28
C ARG A 224 23.70 -4.26 -57.41
N HIS A 225 22.77 -4.25 -58.38
CA HIS A 225 22.80 -5.16 -59.54
C HIS A 225 23.40 -4.54 -60.80
N THR A 226 23.90 -3.30 -60.73
CA THR A 226 24.58 -2.59 -61.84
C THR A 226 26.00 -2.17 -61.47
N MET A 227 26.73 -3.03 -60.77
CA MET A 227 28.19 -2.94 -60.62
C MET A 227 28.82 -4.29 -60.93
#